data_AF-A0A836Q1Q0-F1
#
_entry.id   AF-A0A836Q1Q0-F1
#
_cell.length_a   1.000
_cell.length_b   1.000
_cell.length_c   1.000
_cell.angle_alpha   90.00
_cell.angle_beta   90.00
_cell.angle_gamma   90.00
#
_symmetry.space_group_name_H-M   'P 1'
#
loop_
_entity.id
_entity.type
_entity.pdbx_description
1 polymer ?
#
loop_
_entity_poly.entity_id
_entity_poly.type
_entity_poly.pdbx_seq_one_letter_code
_entity_poly.pdbx_strand_id
1 'polypeptide(L)'
;MRFSNIREPAKAQFVCIALLLGGLALLLVEVRFEHQAVLGKKWQAWIPIIYCCAMLVVGPLAMSLWQRSGRYLLAIGFALAPILGLVGFWFHSKAHPVLAMSKVFRVVCMTPGKIPMDADGPPVLAPLALAGLGLLGAVLCLTNATFSQKNRDLNRADDAMPNVSE
;
A
#
# COMPACT_ATOMS: atom_id res chain seq x y z
N MET A 1 25.54 28.09 -0.64
CA MET A 1 24.58 27.33 0.21
C MET A 1 24.79 25.85 -0.04
N ARG A 2 25.36 25.13 0.93
CA ARG A 2 25.58 23.68 0.87
C ARG A 2 24.28 23.02 1.32
N PHE A 3 23.61 22.26 0.46
CA PHE A 3 22.46 21.42 0.84
C PHE A 3 22.96 20.25 1.70
N SER A 4 23.39 20.53 2.92
CA SER A 4 23.75 19.53 3.91
C SER A 4 22.50 19.12 4.70
N ASN A 5 21.65 18.26 4.12
CA ASN A 5 20.71 17.43 4.91
C ASN A 5 20.07 16.25 4.14
N ILE A 6 20.77 15.61 3.21
CA ILE A 6 20.31 14.37 2.52
C ILE A 6 20.81 13.11 3.26
N ARG A 7 21.22 13.24 4.52
CA ARG A 7 21.41 12.13 5.47
C ARG A 7 20.10 12.05 6.25
N GLU A 8 19.16 11.13 6.08
CA GLU A 8 19.25 9.71 5.74
C GLU A 8 17.93 9.26 5.08
N PRO A 9 17.82 9.20 3.74
CA PRO A 9 16.58 8.79 3.06
C PRO A 9 16.10 7.39 3.48
N ALA A 10 17.00 6.55 3.99
CA ALA A 10 16.66 5.25 4.56
C ALA A 10 15.84 5.33 5.85
N LYS A 11 16.13 6.29 6.76
CA LYS A 11 15.37 6.44 8.00
C LYS A 11 13.98 7.02 7.74
N ALA A 12 13.89 8.02 6.86
CA ALA A 12 12.61 8.58 6.46
C ALA A 12 11.68 7.50 5.85
N GLN A 13 12.20 6.67 4.94
CA GLN A 13 11.44 5.55 4.39
C GLN A 13 11.03 4.54 5.45
N PHE A 14 11.91 4.20 6.38
CA PHE A 14 11.58 3.30 7.48
C PHE A 14 10.40 3.83 8.30
N VAL A 15 10.41 5.13 8.63
CA VAL A 15 9.30 5.79 9.33
C VAL A 15 8.03 5.77 8.49
N CYS A 16 8.10 6.11 7.20
CA CYS A 16 6.92 6.06 6.32
C CYS A 16 6.32 4.66 6.22
N ILE A 17 7.15 3.61 6.12
CA ILE A 17 6.68 2.23 6.12
C ILE A 17 6.04 1.87 7.47
N ALA A 18 6.64 2.27 8.61
CA ALA A 18 6.03 2.07 9.92
C ALA A 18 4.64 2.72 10.01
N LEU A 19 4.51 3.96 9.50
CA LEU A 19 3.23 4.67 9.45
C LEU A 19 2.21 3.96 8.53
N LEU A 20 2.64 3.44 7.39
CA LEU A 20 1.77 2.66 6.50
C LEU A 20 1.32 1.34 7.13
N LEU A 21 2.18 0.65 7.88
CA LEU A 21 1.79 -0.52 8.67
C LEU A 21 0.80 -0.12 9.77
N GLY A 22 0.99 1.04 10.42
CA GLY A 22 0.00 1.61 11.35
C GLY A 22 -1.34 1.88 10.67
N GLY A 23 -1.33 2.42 9.45
CA GLY A 23 -2.52 2.59 8.62
C GLY A 23 -3.22 1.26 8.31
N LEU A 24 -2.47 0.21 7.98
CA LEU A 24 -3.02 -1.14 7.80
C LEU A 24 -3.61 -1.73 9.10
N ALA A 25 -3.04 -1.40 10.27
CA ALA A 25 -3.61 -1.79 11.56
C ALA A 25 -4.96 -1.12 11.83
N LEU A 26 -5.07 0.17 11.55
CA LEU A 26 -6.35 0.89 11.65
C LEU A 26 -7.37 0.35 10.64
N LEU A 27 -6.94 0.10 9.41
CA LEU A 27 -7.78 -0.48 8.37
C LEU A 27 -8.27 -1.89 8.74
N LEU A 28 -7.45 -2.71 9.39
CA LEU A 28 -7.87 -4.02 9.91
C LEU A 28 -9.01 -3.88 10.93
N VAL A 29 -8.93 -2.91 11.84
CA VAL A 29 -9.98 -2.66 12.84
C VAL A 29 -11.28 -2.24 12.17
N GLU A 30 -11.20 -1.29 11.24
CA GLU A 30 -12.35 -0.78 10.48
C GLU A 30 -13.00 -1.88 9.65
N VAL A 31 -12.22 -2.60 8.83
CA VAL A 31 -12.71 -3.70 7.99
C VAL A 31 -13.32 -4.80 8.83
N ARG A 32 -12.70 -5.18 9.95
CA ARG A 32 -13.26 -6.19 10.86
C ARG A 32 -14.60 -5.75 11.43
N PHE A 33 -14.72 -4.49 11.83
CA PHE A 33 -15.97 -3.94 12.33
C PHE A 33 -17.06 -3.90 11.26
N GLU A 34 -16.75 -3.43 10.05
CA GLU A 34 -17.71 -3.39 8.94
C GLU A 34 -18.16 -4.78 8.49
N HIS A 35 -17.25 -5.77 8.52
CA HIS A 35 -17.52 -7.11 8.00
C HIS A 35 -18.10 -8.05 9.06
N GLN A 36 -18.22 -7.64 10.33
CA GLN A 36 -18.69 -8.51 11.42
C GLN A 36 -20.01 -9.22 11.12
N ALA A 37 -20.94 -8.54 10.42
CA ALA A 37 -22.25 -9.08 10.05
C ALA A 37 -22.20 -10.14 8.93
N VAL A 38 -21.10 -10.20 8.17
CA VAL A 38 -20.95 -11.05 6.99
C VAL A 38 -19.82 -12.09 7.09
N LEU A 39 -18.94 -12.01 8.11
CA LEU A 39 -17.82 -12.93 8.29
C LEU A 39 -18.24 -14.40 8.43
N GLY A 40 -19.42 -14.68 8.96
CA GLY A 40 -20.00 -16.02 9.04
C GLY A 40 -20.77 -16.47 7.79
N LYS A 41 -20.97 -15.57 6.81
CA LYS A 41 -21.83 -15.82 5.64
C LYS A 41 -21.07 -15.82 4.31
N LYS A 42 -19.99 -15.05 4.21
CA LYS A 42 -19.21 -14.86 2.98
C LYS A 42 -17.73 -15.01 3.27
N TRP A 43 -17.11 -16.01 2.66
CA TRP A 43 -15.68 -16.27 2.84
C TRP A 43 -14.82 -15.10 2.31
N GLN A 44 -15.30 -14.36 1.29
CA GLN A 44 -14.56 -13.25 0.70
C GLN A 44 -14.28 -12.11 1.70
N ALA A 45 -15.12 -11.98 2.74
CA ALA A 45 -14.93 -10.99 3.80
C ALA A 45 -13.64 -11.19 4.60
N TRP A 46 -13.07 -12.41 4.58
CA TRP A 46 -11.83 -12.73 5.26
C TRP A 46 -10.57 -12.28 4.50
N ILE A 47 -10.66 -12.07 3.18
CA ILE A 47 -9.50 -11.72 2.35
C ILE A 47 -8.75 -10.48 2.87
N PRO A 48 -9.40 -9.31 3.05
CA PRO A 48 -8.69 -8.12 3.54
C PRO A 48 -8.21 -8.27 4.99
N ILE A 49 -8.93 -9.01 5.83
CA ILE A 49 -8.55 -9.27 7.23
C ILE A 49 -7.26 -10.09 7.30
N ILE A 50 -7.23 -11.23 6.58
CA ILE A 50 -6.06 -12.11 6.54
C ILE A 50 -4.87 -11.37 5.95
N TYR A 51 -5.07 -10.62 4.88
CA TYR A 51 -4.02 -9.80 4.28
C TYR A 51 -3.42 -8.78 5.27
N CYS A 52 -4.26 -8.00 5.96
CA CYS A 52 -3.79 -7.03 6.93
C CYS A 52 -3.07 -7.72 8.11
N CYS A 53 -3.62 -8.81 8.65
CA CYS A 53 -2.95 -9.59 9.69
C CYS A 53 -1.58 -10.10 9.24
N ALA A 54 -1.48 -10.66 8.03
CA ALA A 54 -0.23 -11.13 7.47
C ALA A 54 0.77 -9.98 7.32
N MET A 55 0.36 -8.83 6.80
CA MET A 55 1.22 -7.65 6.68
C MET A 55 1.66 -7.08 8.02
N LEU A 56 0.84 -7.15 9.07
CA LEU A 56 1.20 -6.69 10.42
C LEU A 56 2.18 -7.63 11.13
N VAL A 57 2.27 -8.89 10.71
CA VAL A 57 3.28 -9.84 11.19
C VAL A 57 4.55 -9.77 10.34
N VAL A 58 4.40 -9.89 9.02
CA VAL A 58 5.51 -9.88 8.05
C VAL A 58 6.18 -8.52 8.01
N GLY A 59 5.43 -7.43 8.17
CA GLY A 59 5.92 -6.06 8.08
C GLY A 59 7.04 -5.76 9.08
N PRO A 60 6.80 -5.88 10.39
CA PRO A 60 7.83 -5.69 11.40
C PRO A 60 9.03 -6.63 11.24
N LEU A 61 8.80 -7.90 10.89
CA LEU A 61 9.87 -8.86 10.61
C LEU A 61 10.73 -8.42 9.43
N ALA A 62 10.12 -8.01 8.34
CA ALA A 62 10.80 -7.50 7.17
C ALA A 62 11.54 -6.18 7.46
N MET A 63 10.98 -5.32 8.30
CA MET A 63 11.65 -4.10 8.77
C MET A 63 12.89 -4.41 9.62
N SER A 64 12.88 -5.46 10.45
CA SER A 64 14.07 -5.91 11.18
C SER A 64 15.19 -6.41 10.24
N LEU A 65 14.83 -6.86 9.03
CA LEU A 65 15.73 -7.37 8.00
C LEU A 65 15.96 -6.37 6.85
N TRP A 66 15.79 -5.07 7.12
CA TRP A 66 15.78 -4.00 6.11
C TRP A 66 17.01 -3.98 5.18
N GLN A 67 18.21 -4.23 5.72
CA GLN A 67 19.48 -4.16 4.98
C GLN A 67 19.73 -5.39 4.08
N ARG A 68 18.97 -6.48 4.25
CA ARG A 68 19.12 -7.70 3.45
C ARG A 68 18.08 -7.70 2.33
N SER A 69 16.94 -8.35 2.58
CA SER A 69 15.86 -8.58 1.62
C SER A 69 14.51 -8.09 2.12
N GLY A 70 14.41 -7.55 3.35
CA GLY A 70 13.16 -7.12 3.95
C GLY A 70 12.40 -6.08 3.11
N ARG A 71 13.13 -5.20 2.43
CA ARG A 71 12.54 -4.21 1.50
C ARG A 71 11.80 -4.86 0.33
N TYR A 72 12.33 -5.93 -0.25
CA TYR A 72 11.68 -6.64 -1.35
C TYR A 72 10.45 -7.41 -0.86
N LEU A 73 10.54 -8.01 0.34
CA LEU A 73 9.40 -8.69 0.94
C LEU A 73 8.24 -7.73 1.21
N LEU A 74 8.54 -6.54 1.75
CA LEU A 74 7.56 -5.46 1.92
C LEU A 74 7.02 -4.96 0.58
N ALA A 75 7.87 -4.79 -0.44
CA ALA A 75 7.44 -4.36 -1.76
C ALA A 75 6.42 -5.34 -2.37
N ILE A 76 6.69 -6.65 -2.30
CA ILE A 76 5.77 -7.70 -2.77
C ILE A 76 4.48 -7.66 -1.97
N GLY A 77 4.58 -7.59 -0.63
CA GLY A 77 3.41 -7.51 0.25
C GLY A 77 2.52 -6.31 -0.09
N PHE A 78 3.09 -5.11 -0.13
CA PHE A 78 2.36 -3.89 -0.49
C PHE A 78 1.84 -3.89 -1.93
N ALA A 79 2.52 -4.54 -2.89
CA ALA A 79 2.05 -4.66 -4.26
C ALA A 79 0.84 -5.60 -4.42
N LEU A 80 0.61 -6.51 -3.47
CA LEU A 80 -0.61 -7.33 -3.46
C LEU A 80 -1.85 -6.51 -3.05
N ALA A 81 -1.70 -5.50 -2.18
CA ALA A 81 -2.83 -4.67 -1.73
C ALA A 81 -3.64 -4.00 -2.85
N PRO A 82 -3.06 -3.36 -3.90
CA PRO A 82 -3.85 -2.83 -5.00
C PRO A 82 -4.60 -3.90 -5.79
N ILE A 83 -4.04 -5.10 -5.93
CA ILE A 83 -4.74 -6.22 -6.59
C ILE A 83 -5.97 -6.60 -5.75
N LEU A 84 -5.79 -6.82 -4.45
CA LEU A 84 -6.88 -7.16 -3.55
C LEU A 84 -7.93 -6.05 -3.43
N GLY A 85 -7.49 -4.79 -3.37
CA GLY A 85 -8.37 -3.63 -3.29
C GLY A 85 -9.19 -3.44 -4.56
N LEU A 86 -8.61 -3.63 -5.75
CA LEU A 86 -9.34 -3.57 -7.02
C LEU A 86 -10.33 -4.74 -7.18
N VAL A 87 -9.95 -5.95 -6.77
CA VAL A 87 -10.86 -7.11 -6.73
C VAL A 87 -12.01 -6.86 -5.75
N GLY A 88 -11.71 -6.34 -4.56
CA GLY A 88 -12.72 -5.97 -3.57
C GLY A 88 -13.66 -4.88 -4.08
N PHE A 89 -13.13 -3.86 -4.75
CA PHE A 89 -13.91 -2.80 -5.39
C PHE A 89 -14.83 -3.35 -6.48
N TRP A 90 -14.35 -4.30 -7.29
CA TRP A 90 -15.16 -4.98 -8.30
C TRP A 90 -16.33 -5.76 -7.67
N PHE A 91 -16.07 -6.48 -6.57
CA PHE A 91 -17.12 -7.20 -5.82
C PHE A 91 -18.13 -6.25 -5.15
N HIS A 92 -17.67 -5.15 -4.54
CA HIS A 92 -18.54 -4.15 -3.93
C HIS A 92 -19.37 -3.39 -4.97
N SER A 93 -18.89 -3.28 -6.20
CA SER A 93 -19.59 -2.63 -7.31
C SER A 93 -20.59 -3.54 -8.03
N LYS A 94 -20.79 -4.79 -7.59
CA LYS A 94 -21.60 -5.81 -8.31
C LYS A 94 -21.24 -5.91 -9.80
N ALA A 95 -19.93 -5.86 -10.12
CA ALA A 95 -19.40 -5.82 -11.49
C ALA A 95 -19.75 -4.58 -12.34
N HIS A 96 -20.23 -3.50 -11.73
CA HIS A 96 -20.48 -2.21 -12.40
C HIS A 96 -19.65 -1.06 -11.80
N PRO A 97 -18.30 -1.11 -11.87
CA PRO A 97 -17.41 -0.15 -11.20
C PRO A 97 -17.58 1.29 -11.66
N VAL A 98 -17.83 1.51 -12.96
CA VAL A 98 -18.01 2.85 -13.53
C VAL A 98 -19.25 3.51 -12.91
N LEU A 99 -20.36 2.78 -12.84
CA LEU A 99 -21.61 3.28 -12.25
C LEU A 99 -21.44 3.57 -10.76
N ALA A 100 -20.74 2.70 -10.03
CA ALA A 100 -20.48 2.89 -8.61
C ALA A 100 -19.63 4.14 -8.36
N MET A 101 -18.61 4.38 -9.19
CA MET A 101 -17.79 5.59 -9.14
C MET A 101 -18.60 6.85 -9.52
N SER A 102 -19.43 6.80 -10.56
CA SER A 102 -20.31 7.92 -10.92
C SER A 102 -21.28 8.29 -9.78
N LYS A 103 -21.80 7.31 -9.04
CA LYS A 103 -22.63 7.55 -7.85
C LYS A 103 -21.85 8.27 -6.76
N VAL A 104 -20.62 7.85 -6.48
CA VAL A 104 -19.74 8.51 -5.52
C VAL A 104 -19.50 9.97 -5.91
N PHE A 105 -19.09 10.23 -7.16
CA PHE A 105 -18.88 11.60 -7.65
C PHE A 105 -20.14 12.46 -7.53
N ARG A 106 -21.30 11.90 -7.89
CA ARG A 106 -22.58 12.59 -7.75
C ARG A 106 -22.85 13.00 -6.30
N VAL A 107 -22.61 12.09 -5.34
CA VAL A 107 -22.80 12.37 -3.90
C VAL A 107 -21.81 13.43 -3.40
N VAL A 108 -20.55 13.40 -3.84
CA VAL A 108 -19.55 14.42 -3.48
C VAL A 108 -19.95 15.81 -3.96
N CYS A 109 -20.63 15.90 -5.11
CA CYS A 109 -21.14 17.17 -5.65
C CYS A 109 -22.49 17.61 -5.06
N MET A 110 -23.12 16.80 -4.20
CA MET A 110 -24.37 17.16 -3.53
C MET A 110 -24.12 17.99 -2.28
N THR A 111 -25.08 18.84 -1.93
CA THR A 111 -25.06 19.57 -0.65
C THR A 111 -25.16 18.58 0.51
N PRO A 112 -24.30 18.67 1.54
CA PRO A 112 -24.42 17.87 2.76
C PRO A 112 -25.84 17.94 3.34
N GLY A 113 -26.37 16.80 3.78
CA GLY A 113 -27.74 16.69 4.32
C GLY A 113 -28.85 16.42 3.30
N LYS A 114 -28.55 16.43 1.99
CA LYS A 114 -29.49 16.03 0.91
C LYS A 114 -29.13 14.68 0.26
N ILE A 115 -28.26 13.91 0.89
CA ILE A 115 -27.81 12.61 0.37
C ILE A 115 -28.91 11.59 0.65
N PRO A 116 -29.46 10.89 -0.36
CA PRO A 116 -30.43 9.83 -0.14
C PRO A 116 -29.79 8.73 0.71
N MET A 117 -30.43 8.38 1.83
CA MET A 117 -29.94 7.40 2.81
C MET A 117 -30.15 5.95 2.37
N ASP A 118 -30.63 5.72 1.15
CA ASP A 118 -31.14 4.45 0.65
C ASP A 118 -30.02 3.48 0.21
N ALA A 119 -28.79 3.68 0.68
CA ALA A 119 -27.62 2.91 0.27
C ALA A 119 -27.48 1.64 1.12
N ASP A 120 -28.39 0.68 0.94
CA ASP A 120 -28.22 -0.69 1.42
C ASP A 120 -27.10 -1.39 0.63
N GLY A 121 -25.86 -1.20 1.09
CA GLY A 121 -24.67 -1.84 0.54
C GLY A 121 -23.40 -1.41 1.27
N PRO A 122 -22.37 -2.26 1.30
CA PRO A 122 -21.10 -1.89 1.92
C PRO A 122 -20.49 -0.70 1.15
N PRO A 123 -19.74 0.18 1.83
CA PRO A 123 -19.13 1.34 1.20
C PRO A 123 -18.28 0.90 0.01
N VAL A 124 -18.62 1.39 -1.17
CA VAL A 124 -17.97 0.99 -2.44
C VAL A 124 -16.48 1.36 -2.43
N LEU A 125 -16.11 2.42 -1.71
CA LEU A 125 -14.76 2.95 -1.70
C LEU A 125 -13.82 2.28 -0.68
N ALA A 126 -14.32 1.53 0.30
CA ALA A 126 -13.50 0.93 1.35
C ALA A 126 -12.34 0.07 0.79
N PRO A 127 -12.54 -0.77 -0.25
CA PRO A 127 -11.44 -1.52 -0.87
C PRO A 127 -10.35 -0.65 -1.52
N LEU A 128 -10.66 0.60 -1.92
CA LEU A 128 -9.69 1.50 -2.54
C LEU A 128 -8.71 2.11 -1.52
N ALA A 129 -9.08 2.21 -0.24
CA ALA A 129 -8.16 2.62 0.82
C ALA A 129 -7.00 1.61 0.95
N LEU A 130 -7.32 0.31 0.88
CA LEU A 130 -6.33 -0.76 0.83
C LEU A 130 -5.41 -0.62 -0.38
N ALA A 131 -5.98 -0.36 -1.56
CA ALA A 131 -5.21 -0.19 -2.79
C ALA A 131 -4.23 1.00 -2.72
N GLY A 132 -4.69 2.14 -2.21
CA GLY A 132 -3.88 3.35 -2.04
C GLY A 132 -2.71 3.13 -1.08
N LEU A 133 -2.96 2.54 0.09
CA LEU A 133 -1.91 2.20 1.07
C LEU A 133 -0.88 1.23 0.47
N GLY A 134 -1.34 0.23 -0.29
CA GLY A 134 -0.50 -0.72 -1.01
C GLY A 134 0.42 -0.05 -2.02
N LEU A 135 -0.12 0.80 -2.90
CA LEU A 135 0.67 1.50 -3.90
C LEU A 135 1.75 2.40 -3.28
N LEU A 136 1.39 3.17 -2.24
CA LEU A 136 2.35 4.02 -1.54
C LEU A 136 3.47 3.20 -0.91
N GLY A 137 3.14 2.09 -0.23
CA GLY A 137 4.13 1.21 0.37
C GLY A 137 5.07 0.58 -0.67
N ALA A 138 4.53 0.10 -1.80
CA ALA A 138 5.31 -0.50 -2.87
C ALA A 138 6.31 0.51 -3.47
N VAL A 139 5.84 1.72 -3.78
CA VAL A 139 6.70 2.80 -4.32
C VAL A 139 7.80 3.17 -3.32
N LEU A 140 7.49 3.31 -2.04
CA LEU A 140 8.48 3.63 -1.01
C LEU A 140 9.54 2.53 -0.84
N CYS A 141 9.16 1.26 -0.96
CA CYS A 141 10.10 0.15 -0.92
C CYS A 141 11.02 0.09 -2.15
N LEU A 142 10.52 0.45 -3.34
CA LEU A 142 11.25 0.32 -4.61
C LEU A 142 12.14 1.52 -4.96
N THR A 143 11.73 2.73 -4.63
CA THR A 143 12.40 3.98 -5.05
C THR A 143 13.89 4.08 -4.66
N ASN A 144 14.30 3.52 -3.51
CA ASN A 144 15.71 3.52 -3.09
C ASN A 144 16.46 2.22 -3.38
N ALA A 145 15.75 1.11 -3.66
CA ALA A 145 16.39 -0.13 -4.10
C ALA A 145 17.06 0.09 -5.46
N THR A 146 16.33 0.73 -6.39
CA THR A 146 16.82 1.05 -7.74
C THR A 146 18.00 2.02 -7.71
N PHE A 147 17.94 3.06 -6.87
CA PHE A 147 19.05 4.01 -6.74
C PHE A 147 20.30 3.36 -6.15
N SER A 148 20.14 2.53 -5.10
CA SER A 148 21.26 1.83 -4.46
C SER A 148 21.88 0.75 -5.36
N GLN A 149 21.11 0.16 -6.28
CA GLN A 149 21.62 -0.80 -7.26
C GLN A 149 22.38 -0.09 -8.39
N LYS A 150 21.79 0.96 -8.97
CA LYS A 150 22.44 1.77 -10.01
C LYS A 150 23.79 2.35 -9.57
N ASN A 151 23.89 2.82 -8.31
CA ASN A 151 25.15 3.36 -7.79
C ASN A 151 26.22 2.28 -7.57
N ARG A 152 25.82 1.05 -7.21
CA ARG A 152 26.75 -0.08 -7.11
C ARG A 152 27.28 -0.50 -8.47
N ASP A 153 26.41 -0.53 -9.49
CA ASP A 153 26.80 -0.92 -10.84
C ASP A 153 27.76 0.10 -11.46
N LEU A 154 27.56 1.40 -11.21
CA LEU A 154 28.48 2.46 -11.62
C LEU A 154 29.88 2.31 -10.98
N ASN A 155 29.95 2.16 -9.66
CA ASN A 155 31.24 1.98 -8.98
C ASN A 155 32.00 0.75 -9.49
N ARG A 156 31.27 -0.34 -9.80
CA ARG A 156 31.85 -1.57 -10.33
C ARG A 156 32.38 -1.42 -11.76
N ALA A 157 31.78 -0.52 -12.55
CA ALA A 157 32.26 -0.18 -13.88
C ALA A 157 33.55 0.66 -13.81
N ASP A 158 33.65 1.58 -12.86
CA ASP A 158 34.88 2.37 -12.62
C ASP A 158 36.05 1.48 -12.20
N ASP A 159 35.81 0.52 -11.28
CA ASP A 159 36.83 -0.45 -10.83
C ASP A 159 37.30 -1.40 -11.95
N ALA A 160 36.47 -1.60 -12.99
CA ALA A 160 36.77 -2.48 -14.11
C ALA A 160 37.52 -1.78 -15.25
N MET A 161 37.68 -0.45 -15.22
CA MET A 161 38.47 0.26 -16.22
C MET A 161 39.96 0.16 -15.90
N PRO A 162 40.78 -0.38 -16.82
CA PRO A 162 42.23 -0.44 -16.61
C PRO A 162 42.76 0.99 -16.46
N ASN A 163 43.61 1.19 -15.46
CA ASN A 163 44.26 2.47 -15.21
C ASN A 163 45.20 2.79 -16.39
N VAL A 164 44.71 3.57 -17.35
CA VAL A 164 45.51 4.10 -18.46
C VAL A 164 46.28 5.29 -17.91
N SER A 165 47.33 5.00 -17.14
CA SER A 165 48.34 6.00 -16.78
C SER A 165 49.35 6.07 -17.92
N GLU A 166 49.34 7.18 -18.66
CA GLU A 166 50.37 7.59 -19.63
C GLU A 166 51.72 7.86 -18.95
#